data_AF-A0A968NPC1-F1
#
_entry.id   AF-A0A968NPC1-F1
#
_cell.length_a   1.000
_cell.length_b   1.000
_cell.length_c   1.000
_cell.angle_alpha   90.00
_cell.angle_beta   90.00
_cell.angle_gamma   90.00
#
_symmetry.space_group_name_H-M   'P 1'
#
loop_
_entity.id
_entity.type
_entity.pdbx_description
1 polymer ?
#
loop_
_entity_poly.entity_id
_entity_poly.type
_entity_poly.pdbx_seq_one_letter_code
_entity_poly.pdbx_strand_id
1 'polypeptide(L)'
;MVEARDASRAAHLQACFEKIKDLPFDYGKVGSVLEALAVVDMGARYPAPKYSIRHGVEYQDSTGRTAGEIDLIVWDEEQQRAVRVYEVKLSGNPERAMQTAKEQIKRLKEHVKEGNISRFLDPVDRGRTYTVEQFRNVEKWGYYGCKGMDWEEEYDITREEGDILQAKLLLYKRGG
;
A
#
# COMPACT_ATOMS: atom_id res chain seq x y z
N MET A 1 -12.17 2.80 33.45
CA MET A 1 -12.59 2.72 32.03
C MET A 1 -11.50 3.20 31.07
N VAL A 2 -10.75 4.25 31.38
CA VAL A 2 -9.62 4.73 30.54
C VAL A 2 -8.49 3.69 30.43
N GLU A 3 -8.05 3.14 31.57
CA GLU A 3 -6.96 2.14 31.60
C GLU A 3 -7.23 0.86 30.78
N ALA A 4 -8.48 0.38 30.76
CA ALA A 4 -8.86 -0.79 29.96
C ALA A 4 -8.86 -0.49 28.45
N ARG A 5 -9.18 0.74 28.04
CA ARG A 5 -9.12 1.19 26.64
C ARG A 5 -7.66 1.33 26.19
N ASP A 6 -6.79 1.84 27.05
CA ASP A 6 -5.37 2.01 26.75
C ASP A 6 -4.64 0.66 26.66
N ALA A 7 -4.95 -0.29 27.55
CA ALA A 7 -4.43 -1.66 27.46
C ALA A 7 -4.89 -2.38 26.19
N SER A 8 -6.16 -2.19 25.80
CA SER A 8 -6.68 -2.71 24.53
C SER A 8 -5.96 -2.10 23.32
N ARG A 9 -5.65 -0.80 23.37
CA ARG A 9 -4.93 -0.14 22.26
C ARG A 9 -3.49 -0.60 22.15
N ALA A 10 -2.77 -0.74 23.27
CA ALA A 10 -1.42 -1.28 23.28
C ALA A 10 -1.35 -2.70 22.73
N ALA A 11 -2.32 -3.56 23.09
CA ALA A 11 -2.42 -4.93 22.56
C ALA A 11 -2.67 -4.93 21.04
N HIS A 12 -3.53 -4.04 20.54
CA HIS A 12 -3.75 -3.87 19.10
C HIS A 12 -2.49 -3.46 18.35
N LEU A 13 -1.74 -2.47 18.85
CA LEU A 13 -0.47 -2.07 18.23
C LEU A 13 0.57 -3.18 18.28
N GLN A 14 0.62 -3.96 19.36
CA GLN A 14 1.49 -5.13 19.41
C GLN A 14 1.09 -6.15 18.33
N ALA A 15 -0.21 -6.44 18.17
CA ALA A 15 -0.68 -7.33 17.12
C ALA A 15 -0.34 -6.82 15.71
N CYS A 16 -0.45 -5.50 15.47
CA CYS A 16 -0.03 -4.89 14.21
C CYS A 16 1.46 -5.07 13.95
N PHE A 17 2.30 -4.83 14.97
CA PHE A 17 3.73 -5.04 14.89
C PHE A 17 4.07 -6.50 14.55
N GLU A 18 3.50 -7.47 15.28
CA GLU A 18 3.75 -8.90 15.03
C GLU A 18 3.37 -9.33 13.60
N LYS A 19 2.31 -8.75 13.02
CA LYS A 19 1.88 -9.05 11.65
C LYS A 19 2.90 -8.64 10.59
N ILE A 20 3.65 -7.55 10.81
CA ILE A 20 4.45 -6.92 9.75
C ILE A 20 5.96 -6.92 10.01
N LYS A 21 6.41 -7.17 11.24
CA LYS A 21 7.84 -7.07 11.63
C LYS A 21 8.78 -7.89 10.75
N ASP A 22 8.32 -9.04 10.24
CA ASP A 22 9.12 -9.96 9.43
C ASP A 22 8.91 -9.78 7.92
N LEU A 23 8.03 -8.84 7.51
CA LEU A 23 7.86 -8.52 6.10
C LEU A 23 9.08 -7.77 5.53
N PRO A 24 9.37 -7.93 4.22
CA PRO A 24 10.53 -7.33 3.57
C PRO A 24 10.26 -5.87 3.16
N PHE A 25 9.74 -5.06 4.07
CA PHE A 25 9.54 -3.62 3.87
C PHE A 25 10.72 -2.81 4.46
N ASP A 26 11.07 -1.72 3.79
CA ASP A 26 11.91 -0.68 4.37
C ASP A 26 11.05 0.27 5.22
N TYR A 27 11.13 0.12 6.54
CA TYR A 27 10.41 0.97 7.49
C TYR A 27 11.09 2.32 7.75
N GLY A 28 12.05 2.74 6.92
CA GLY A 28 12.67 4.08 6.98
C GLY A 28 11.66 5.21 6.78
N LYS A 29 10.55 4.94 6.09
CA LYS A 29 9.40 5.84 5.97
C LYS A 29 8.21 5.27 6.74
N VAL A 30 7.55 6.14 7.49
CA VAL A 30 6.32 5.81 8.23
C VAL A 30 5.21 5.26 7.33
N GLY A 31 5.07 5.76 6.09
CA GLY A 31 4.04 5.30 5.14
C GLY A 31 4.10 3.79 4.88
N SER A 32 5.31 3.24 4.85
CA SER A 32 5.56 1.82 4.66
C SER A 32 5.00 0.94 5.78
N VAL A 33 4.70 1.50 6.97
CA VAL A 33 3.97 0.79 8.03
C VAL A 33 2.54 0.49 7.58
N LEU A 34 1.83 1.49 7.04
CA LEU A 34 0.46 1.30 6.58
C LEU A 34 0.40 0.47 5.30
N GLU A 35 1.35 0.63 4.38
CA GLU A 35 1.45 -0.23 3.19
C GLU A 35 1.62 -1.70 3.57
N ALA A 36 2.51 -2.02 4.53
CA ALA A 36 2.69 -3.38 5.01
C ALA A 36 1.40 -3.95 5.67
N LEU A 37 0.70 -3.14 6.47
CA LEU A 37 -0.59 -3.55 7.05
C LEU A 37 -1.66 -3.75 5.97
N ALA A 38 -1.70 -2.89 4.96
CA ALA A 38 -2.62 -2.98 3.84
C ALA A 38 -2.34 -4.24 2.99
N VAL A 39 -1.07 -4.63 2.82
CA VAL A 39 -0.71 -5.91 2.16
C VAL A 39 -1.27 -7.11 2.93
N VAL A 40 -1.09 -7.14 4.26
CA VAL A 40 -1.62 -8.23 5.09
C VAL A 40 -3.15 -8.25 5.05
N ASP A 41 -3.78 -7.10 5.19
CA ASP A 41 -5.24 -6.95 5.19
C ASP A 41 -5.87 -7.36 3.85
N MET A 42 -5.33 -6.85 2.74
CA MET A 42 -5.80 -7.26 1.40
C MET A 42 -5.50 -8.72 1.12
N GLY A 43 -4.38 -9.27 1.58
CA GLY A 43 -4.06 -10.69 1.41
C GLY A 43 -5.05 -11.61 2.14
N ALA A 44 -5.60 -11.18 3.28
CA ALA A 44 -6.65 -11.91 3.97
C ALA A 44 -8.00 -11.86 3.21
N ARG A 45 -8.29 -10.76 2.52
CA ARG A 45 -9.53 -10.56 1.74
C ARG A 45 -9.46 -11.15 0.34
N TYR A 46 -8.27 -11.20 -0.24
CA TYR A 46 -7.96 -11.72 -1.57
C TYR A 46 -6.86 -12.79 -1.45
N PRO A 47 -7.22 -13.99 -0.99
CA PRO A 47 -6.24 -15.03 -0.69
C PRO A 47 -5.70 -15.72 -1.95
N ALA A 48 -4.47 -16.24 -1.82
CA ALA A 48 -3.86 -17.17 -2.77
C ALA A 48 -4.64 -18.50 -2.85
N PRO A 49 -4.52 -19.27 -3.95
CA PRO A 49 -3.69 -18.97 -5.14
C PRO A 49 -4.38 -18.05 -6.15
N LYS A 50 -5.66 -17.73 -5.95
CA LYS A 50 -6.43 -16.94 -6.91
C LYS A 50 -5.92 -15.51 -7.05
N TYR A 51 -5.53 -14.91 -5.93
CA TYR A 51 -5.02 -13.56 -5.89
C TYR A 51 -3.64 -13.50 -5.26
N SER A 52 -2.90 -12.45 -5.60
CA SER A 52 -1.71 -12.02 -4.88
C SER A 52 -1.71 -10.53 -4.70
N ILE A 53 -0.99 -10.06 -3.68
CA ILE A 53 -0.85 -8.64 -3.40
C ILE A 53 0.52 -8.19 -3.87
N ARG A 54 0.56 -7.14 -4.69
CA ARG A 54 1.78 -6.46 -5.12
C ARG A 54 1.82 -5.07 -4.49
N HIS A 55 3.00 -4.56 -4.22
CA HIS A 55 3.17 -3.24 -3.62
C HIS A 55 4.44 -2.58 -4.15
N GLY A 56 4.48 -1.25 -4.07
CA GLY A 56 5.62 -0.43 -4.45
C GLY A 56 6.05 -0.57 -5.93
N VAL A 57 5.12 -0.93 -6.82
CA VAL A 57 5.46 -1.13 -8.24
C VAL A 57 5.64 0.23 -8.90
N GLU A 58 6.87 0.57 -9.29
CA GLU A 58 7.14 1.81 -10.02
C GLU A 58 6.74 1.68 -11.49
N TYR A 59 6.35 2.79 -12.10
CA TYR A 59 6.09 2.85 -13.54
C TYR A 59 6.84 4.01 -14.18
N GLN A 60 7.42 3.74 -15.36
CA GLN A 60 8.17 4.71 -16.15
C GLN A 60 7.36 5.19 -17.34
N ASP A 61 7.42 6.49 -17.62
CA ASP A 61 6.80 7.06 -18.82
C ASP A 61 7.54 6.67 -20.11
N SER A 62 7.03 7.12 -21.26
CA SER A 62 7.65 6.88 -22.56
C SER A 62 9.06 7.46 -22.72
N THR A 63 9.48 8.38 -21.84
CA THR A 63 10.84 8.93 -21.80
C THR A 63 11.81 8.09 -20.95
N GLY A 64 11.30 7.04 -20.28
CA GLY A 64 12.06 6.19 -19.37
C GLY A 64 12.25 6.79 -17.98
N ARG A 65 11.55 7.88 -17.65
CA ARG A 65 11.58 8.49 -16.31
C ARG A 65 10.52 7.86 -15.43
N THR A 66 10.83 7.62 -14.15
CA THR A 66 9.82 7.19 -13.17
C THR A 66 8.73 8.27 -13.05
N ALA A 67 7.51 7.92 -13.44
CA ALA A 67 6.34 8.78 -13.43
C ALA A 67 5.49 8.61 -12.15
N GLY A 68 5.67 7.48 -11.45
CA GLY A 68 5.08 7.24 -10.15
C GLY A 68 5.34 5.83 -9.65
N GLU A 69 4.76 5.55 -8.49
CA GLU A 69 4.74 4.26 -7.81
C GLU A 69 3.27 3.88 -7.58
N ILE A 70 2.98 2.58 -7.59
CA ILE A 70 1.70 2.01 -7.25
C ILE A 70 1.84 1.33 -5.90
N ASP A 71 1.26 1.94 -4.87
CA ASP A 71 1.44 1.49 -3.48
C ASP A 71 0.88 0.07 -3.26
N LEU A 72 -0.29 -0.25 -3.81
CA LEU A 72 -0.94 -1.53 -3.59
C LEU A 72 -1.76 -2.00 -4.80
N ILE A 73 -1.57 -3.25 -5.19
CA ILE A 73 -2.29 -3.91 -6.28
C ILE A 73 -2.83 -5.26 -5.79
N VAL A 74 -4.11 -5.48 -5.98
CA VAL A 74 -4.68 -6.85 -5.95
C VAL A 74 -4.59 -7.40 -7.36
N TRP A 75 -3.83 -8.47 -7.51
CA TRP A 75 -3.54 -9.12 -8.78
C TRP A 75 -4.33 -10.43 -8.88
N ASP A 76 -5.03 -10.63 -9.99
CA ASP A 76 -5.69 -11.89 -10.33
C ASP A 76 -4.71 -12.80 -11.07
N GLU A 77 -4.37 -13.93 -10.46
CA GLU A 77 -3.36 -14.86 -11.01
C GLU A 77 -3.90 -15.68 -12.19
N GLU A 78 -5.20 -15.88 -12.30
CA GLU A 78 -5.79 -16.60 -13.44
C GLU A 78 -5.85 -15.70 -14.67
N GLN A 79 -6.29 -14.47 -14.48
CA GLN A 79 -6.48 -13.49 -15.57
C GLN A 79 -5.22 -12.68 -15.87
N GLN A 80 -4.18 -12.83 -15.04
CA GLN A 80 -2.89 -12.11 -15.14
C GLN A 80 -3.10 -10.60 -15.30
N ARG A 81 -3.96 -10.01 -14.47
CA ARG A 81 -4.29 -8.58 -14.49
C ARG A 81 -4.49 -7.99 -13.10
N ALA A 82 -4.30 -6.68 -13.00
CA ALA A 82 -4.70 -5.93 -11.82
C ALA A 82 -6.24 -5.85 -11.76
N VAL A 83 -6.83 -6.29 -10.65
CA VAL A 83 -8.27 -6.15 -10.40
C VAL A 83 -8.56 -4.94 -9.52
N ARG A 84 -7.66 -4.60 -8.60
CA ARG A 84 -7.77 -3.42 -7.75
C ARG A 84 -6.43 -2.74 -7.59
N VAL A 85 -6.46 -1.42 -7.57
CA VAL A 85 -5.29 -0.57 -7.35
C VAL A 85 -5.65 0.47 -6.29
N TYR A 86 -4.79 0.62 -5.30
CA TYR A 86 -4.97 1.58 -4.24
C TYR A 86 -3.72 2.43 -4.07
N GLU A 87 -3.94 3.73 -3.81
CA GLU A 87 -2.93 4.59 -3.20
C GLU A 87 -3.09 4.52 -1.67
N VAL A 88 -2.00 4.35 -0.95
CA VAL A 88 -1.98 4.19 0.50
C VAL A 88 -1.47 5.47 1.17
N LYS A 89 -2.18 5.97 2.18
CA LYS A 89 -1.80 7.20 2.89
C LYS A 89 -1.92 7.10 4.41
N LEU A 90 -0.79 7.33 5.07
CA LEU A 90 -0.69 7.48 6.52
C LEU A 90 -0.32 8.92 6.87
N SER A 91 -1.31 9.76 7.17
CA SER A 91 -1.13 11.21 7.32
C SER A 91 -1.87 11.76 8.53
N GLY A 92 -1.26 12.75 9.21
CA GLY A 92 -1.94 13.58 10.22
C GLY A 92 -2.74 14.74 9.63
N ASN A 93 -2.58 15.03 8.33
CA ASN A 93 -3.45 15.94 7.57
C ASN A 93 -4.13 15.12 6.47
N PRO A 94 -5.33 14.60 6.74
CA PRO A 94 -5.91 13.60 5.88
C PRO A 94 -6.58 14.23 4.65
N GLU A 95 -7.10 15.47 4.72
CA GLU A 95 -7.63 16.20 3.56
C GLU A 95 -6.59 16.38 2.45
N ARG A 96 -5.39 16.86 2.83
CA ARG A 96 -4.28 17.01 1.89
C ARG A 96 -3.84 15.65 1.32
N ALA A 97 -3.79 14.62 2.17
CA ALA A 97 -3.40 13.29 1.75
C ALA A 97 -4.38 12.70 0.73
N MET A 98 -5.69 12.90 0.93
CA MET A 98 -6.73 12.49 -0.01
C MET A 98 -6.62 13.24 -1.34
N GLN A 99 -6.32 14.54 -1.34
CA GLN A 99 -6.08 15.29 -2.57
C GLN A 99 -4.88 14.68 -3.34
N THR A 100 -3.76 14.47 -2.66
CA THR A 100 -2.57 13.86 -3.29
C THR A 100 -2.85 12.46 -3.81
N ALA A 101 -3.61 11.64 -3.08
CA ALA A 101 -3.98 10.30 -3.52
C ALA A 101 -4.85 10.32 -4.78
N LYS A 102 -5.83 11.24 -4.85
CA LYS A 102 -6.64 11.47 -6.05
C LYS A 102 -5.78 11.87 -7.25
N GLU A 103 -4.80 12.75 -7.05
CA GLU A 103 -3.89 13.19 -8.10
C GLU A 103 -3.00 12.04 -8.62
N GLN A 104 -2.48 11.19 -7.73
CA GLN A 104 -1.68 10.03 -8.10
C GLN A 104 -2.48 8.98 -8.88
N ILE A 105 -3.66 8.59 -8.38
CA ILE A 105 -4.55 7.66 -9.07
C ILE A 105 -5.00 8.23 -10.42
N LYS A 106 -5.34 9.52 -10.49
CA LYS A 106 -5.69 10.19 -11.75
C LYS A 106 -4.54 10.09 -12.75
N ARG A 107 -3.32 10.44 -12.34
CA ARG A 107 -2.12 10.38 -13.19
C ARG A 107 -1.88 8.96 -13.71
N LEU A 108 -1.90 7.96 -12.83
CA LEU A 108 -1.71 6.56 -13.23
C LEU A 108 -2.78 6.11 -14.25
N LYS A 109 -4.05 6.44 -14.02
CA LYS A 109 -5.14 6.12 -14.97
C LYS A 109 -4.94 6.79 -16.33
N GLU A 110 -4.48 8.04 -16.36
CA GLU A 110 -4.17 8.75 -17.60
C GLU A 110 -3.04 8.04 -18.36
N HIS A 111 -1.94 7.71 -17.69
CA HIS A 111 -0.83 6.96 -18.29
C HIS A 111 -1.25 5.59 -18.83
N VAL A 112 -2.08 4.83 -18.08
CA VAL A 112 -2.62 3.54 -18.52
C VAL A 112 -3.53 3.72 -19.74
N LYS A 113 -4.43 4.71 -19.71
CA LYS A 113 -5.37 4.99 -20.80
C LYS A 113 -4.63 5.33 -22.09
N GLU A 114 -3.67 6.24 -22.00
CA GLU A 114 -2.89 6.74 -23.14
C GLU A 114 -1.85 5.74 -23.66
N GLY A 115 -1.52 4.70 -22.88
CA GLY A 115 -0.43 3.79 -23.24
C GLY A 115 0.96 4.38 -23.02
N ASN A 116 1.06 5.42 -22.17
CA ASN A 116 2.28 6.20 -21.93
C ASN A 116 3.14 5.61 -20.80
N ILE A 117 3.08 4.29 -20.56
CA ILE A 117 3.97 3.59 -19.64
C ILE A 117 4.87 2.68 -20.47
N SER A 118 6.17 2.92 -20.42
CA SER A 118 7.16 2.11 -21.12
C SER A 118 7.53 0.85 -20.34
N ARG A 119 7.51 0.93 -19.00
CA ARG A 119 7.95 -0.15 -18.12
C ARG A 119 7.33 -0.05 -16.74
N PHE A 120 7.12 -1.21 -16.13
CA PHE A 120 6.89 -1.35 -14.69
C PHE A 120 8.11 -2.02 -14.02
N LEU A 121 8.42 -1.62 -12.80
CA LEU A 121 9.52 -2.14 -11.99
C LEU A 121 8.96 -2.67 -10.68
N ASP A 122 9.06 -3.98 -10.46
CA ASP A 122 8.65 -4.62 -9.21
C ASP A 122 9.86 -4.67 -8.25
N PRO A 123 9.78 -4.02 -7.08
CA PRO A 123 10.89 -4.00 -6.12
C PRO A 123 11.10 -5.35 -5.44
N VAL A 124 10.07 -6.20 -5.37
CA VAL A 124 10.09 -7.51 -4.70
C VAL A 124 10.59 -8.60 -5.65
N ASP A 125 10.15 -8.55 -6.92
CA ASP A 125 10.50 -9.54 -7.94
C ASP A 125 10.97 -8.85 -9.22
N ARG A 126 12.27 -8.56 -9.31
CA ARG A 126 12.87 -7.86 -10.46
C ARG A 126 12.74 -8.62 -11.79
N GLY A 127 12.42 -9.91 -11.77
CA GLY A 127 12.15 -10.71 -12.95
C GLY A 127 10.71 -10.57 -13.45
N ARG A 128 9.79 -10.11 -12.60
CA ARG A 128 8.39 -9.92 -12.96
C ARG A 128 8.24 -8.72 -13.89
N THR A 129 7.51 -8.94 -14.96
CA THR A 129 7.18 -7.92 -15.94
C THR A 129 5.68 -7.71 -15.98
N TYR A 130 5.28 -6.45 -16.13
CA TYR A 130 3.89 -6.09 -16.38
C TYR A 130 3.77 -5.33 -17.70
N THR A 131 2.59 -5.39 -18.31
CA THR A 131 2.21 -4.61 -19.48
C THR A 131 1.08 -3.65 -19.12
N VAL A 132 0.97 -2.55 -19.86
CA VAL A 132 -0.14 -1.58 -19.67
C VAL A 132 -1.51 -2.24 -19.79
N GLU A 133 -1.64 -3.23 -20.67
CA GLU A 133 -2.91 -3.91 -20.93
C GLU A 133 -3.46 -4.59 -19.67
N GLN A 134 -2.57 -5.11 -18.81
CA GLN A 134 -2.92 -5.76 -17.55
C GLN A 134 -3.52 -4.78 -16.52
N PHE A 135 -3.46 -3.47 -16.77
CA PHE A 135 -4.06 -2.43 -15.93
C PHE A 135 -5.26 -1.73 -16.58
N ARG A 136 -5.63 -2.05 -17.83
CA ARG A 136 -6.73 -1.34 -18.52
C ARG A 136 -8.10 -1.59 -17.91
N ASN A 137 -8.32 -2.80 -17.37
CA ASN A 137 -9.61 -3.25 -16.87
C ASN A 137 -9.62 -3.40 -15.34
N VAL A 138 -8.94 -2.50 -14.62
CA VAL A 138 -8.98 -2.47 -13.15
C VAL A 138 -10.40 -2.13 -12.70
N GLU A 139 -10.97 -3.01 -11.86
CA GLU A 139 -12.36 -2.92 -11.39
C GLU A 139 -12.54 -1.83 -10.34
N LYS A 140 -11.52 -1.61 -9.50
CA LYS A 140 -11.51 -0.56 -8.49
C LYS A 140 -10.18 0.17 -8.44
N TRP A 141 -10.25 1.48 -8.64
CA TRP A 141 -9.18 2.43 -8.32
C TRP A 141 -9.60 3.15 -7.04
N GLY A 142 -8.85 2.98 -5.96
CA GLY A 142 -9.26 3.46 -4.66
C GLY A 142 -8.15 4.07 -3.82
N TYR A 143 -8.49 4.36 -2.58
CA TYR A 143 -7.61 4.96 -1.59
C TYR A 143 -7.68 4.16 -0.29
N TYR A 144 -6.53 3.85 0.27
CA TYR A 144 -6.40 3.09 1.51
C TYR A 144 -5.75 3.98 2.57
N GLY A 145 -6.41 4.19 3.70
CA GLY A 145 -5.95 5.14 4.70
C GLY A 145 -5.82 4.57 6.11
N CYS A 146 -5.22 5.39 6.96
CA CYS A 146 -5.35 5.25 8.41
C CYS A 146 -6.68 5.84 8.86
N LYS A 147 -7.17 5.39 10.02
CA LYS A 147 -8.40 5.87 10.63
C LYS A 147 -8.42 7.38 10.81
N GLY A 148 -9.59 7.97 10.58
CA GLY A 148 -9.86 9.38 10.88
C GLY A 148 -10.38 10.19 9.70
N MET A 149 -10.76 9.56 8.58
CA MET A 149 -11.50 10.17 7.48
C MET A 149 -12.51 9.20 6.86
N ASP A 150 -13.06 9.53 5.69
CA ASP A 150 -13.88 8.63 4.88
C ASP A 150 -13.02 8.04 3.74
N TRP A 151 -11.96 7.30 4.08
CA TRP A 151 -11.24 6.53 3.05
C TRP A 151 -12.13 5.39 2.55
N GLU A 152 -11.90 4.93 1.31
CA GLU A 152 -12.66 3.78 0.79
C GLU A 152 -12.31 2.47 1.51
N GLU A 153 -11.07 2.37 1.98
CA GLU A 153 -10.56 1.30 2.81
C GLU A 153 -9.76 1.92 3.94
N GLU A 154 -9.93 1.41 5.16
CA GLU A 154 -9.24 1.91 6.35
C GLU A 154 -8.63 0.79 7.16
N TYR A 155 -7.43 1.03 7.67
CA TYR A 155 -6.89 0.25 8.78
C TYR A 155 -7.05 1.02 10.09
N ASP A 156 -7.40 0.29 11.16
CA ASP A 156 -7.63 0.86 12.49
C ASP A 156 -6.31 1.24 13.19
N ILE A 157 -5.57 2.18 12.63
CA ILE A 157 -4.44 2.87 13.25
C ILE A 157 -4.58 4.38 13.00
N THR A 158 -4.08 5.21 13.92
CA THR A 158 -3.89 6.64 13.67
C THR A 158 -2.51 6.91 13.10
N ARG A 159 -2.25 8.17 12.74
CA ARG A 159 -0.93 8.60 12.31
C ARG A 159 0.13 8.40 13.39
N GLU A 160 -0.16 8.86 14.60
CA GLU A 160 0.77 8.82 15.74
C GLU A 160 1.13 7.38 16.11
N GLU A 161 0.18 6.47 15.98
CA GLU A 161 0.40 5.04 16.21
C GLU A 161 1.24 4.42 15.11
N GLY A 162 1.08 4.89 13.87
CA GLY A 162 2.00 4.58 12.78
C GLY A 162 3.44 4.99 13.10
N ASP A 163 3.65 6.18 13.69
CA ASP A 163 4.98 6.62 14.13
C ASP A 163 5.54 5.72 15.25
N ILE A 164 4.70 5.31 16.22
CA ILE A 164 5.09 4.36 17.29
C ILE A 164 5.50 3.00 16.70
N LEU A 165 4.70 2.47 15.76
CA LEU A 165 4.99 1.21 15.09
C LEU A 165 6.28 1.30 14.28
N GLN A 166 6.48 2.39 13.53
CA GLN A 166 7.71 2.62 12.76
C GLN A 166 8.95 2.57 13.67
N ALA A 167 8.91 3.26 14.81
CA ALA A 167 10.02 3.26 15.76
C ALA A 167 10.32 1.85 16.29
N LYS A 168 9.29 1.07 16.65
CA LYS A 168 9.46 -0.33 17.08
C LYS A 168 10.06 -1.21 15.98
N LEU A 169 9.61 -1.06 14.73
CA LEU A 169 10.10 -1.83 13.58
C LEU A 169 11.56 -1.50 13.26
N LEU A 170 11.93 -0.22 13.30
CA LEU A 170 13.30 0.22 13.09
C LEU A 170 14.25 -0.33 14.17
N LEU A 171 13.81 -0.40 15.43
CA LEU A 171 14.58 -1.03 16.50
C LEU A 171 14.74 -2.54 16.27
N TYR A 172 13.66 -3.23 15.92
CA TYR A 172 13.67 -4.66 15.62
C TYR A 172 14.65 -4.99 14.48
N LYS A 173 14.59 -4.26 13.35
CA LYS A 173 15.47 -4.49 12.20
C LYS A 173 16.94 -4.15 12.44
N ARG A 174 17.27 -3.39 13.49
CA ARG A 174 18.66 -3.07 13.88
C ARG A 174 19.27 -4.07 14.86
N GLY A 175 18.42 -4.79 15.61
CA GLY A 175 18.86 -5.74 16.64
C GLY A 175 18.72 -7.21 16.26
N GLY A 176 18.08 -7.49 15.11
CA GLY A 176 18.01 -8.83 14.49
C GLY A 176 19.14 -9.09 13.49
#